data_AF-A0A653CPT9-F1
#
_entry.id   AF-A0A653CPT9-F1
#
_cell.length_a   1.000
_cell.length_b   1.000
_cell.length_c   1.000
_cell.angle_alpha   90.00
_cell.angle_beta   90.00
_cell.angle_gamma   90.00
#
_symmetry.space_group_name_H-M   'P 1'
#
loop_
_entity.id
_entity.type
_entity.pdbx_description
1 polymer ?
#
loop_
_entity_poly.entity_id
_entity_poly.type
_entity_poly.pdbx_seq_one_letter_code
_entity_poly.pdbx_strand_id
1 'polypeptide(L)'
;MSYYLHYRNVELYTIACHAKQKETLKRSLVSEVLRGMQPPARVYCNRISLVLDILPLLAIIILPPFRPVSLHLYTKEEKENMLRVVNVMIDYNLNYVQERTPDGVYVYNLEPNIEEVVVFDSQNKRRALSYSNKQLISREIELEKLRRCETAKAANQSKQQAVDKVGKQEKQTKGNDSQLPNHLQKLQVKKVDVAKA
;
A
#
# COMPACT_ATOMS: atom_id res chain seq x y z
N MET A 1 -27.01 -51.42 -4.04
CA MET A 1 -25.75 -51.10 -3.33
C MET A 1 -24.72 -50.34 -4.18
N SER A 2 -24.47 -50.72 -5.44
CA SER A 2 -23.44 -50.09 -6.31
C SER A 2 -23.67 -48.59 -6.63
N TYR A 3 -24.91 -48.19 -6.92
CA TYR A 3 -25.24 -46.78 -7.21
C TYR A 3 -24.99 -45.83 -6.02
N TYR A 4 -25.32 -46.24 -4.79
CA TYR A 4 -25.08 -45.41 -3.60
C TYR A 4 -23.61 -45.15 -3.32
N LEU A 5 -22.72 -46.11 -3.62
CA LEU A 5 -21.28 -45.93 -3.50
C LEU A 5 -20.73 -44.99 -4.58
N HIS A 6 -21.29 -45.04 -5.79
CA HIS A 6 -20.89 -44.12 -6.85
C HIS A 6 -21.34 -42.67 -6.57
N TYR A 7 -22.60 -42.47 -6.16
CA TYR A 7 -23.11 -41.16 -5.73
C TYR A 7 -22.31 -40.57 -4.56
N ARG A 8 -22.00 -41.40 -3.55
CA ARG A 8 -21.21 -40.96 -2.39
C ARG A 8 -19.76 -40.58 -2.76
N ASN A 9 -19.14 -41.27 -3.72
CA ASN A 9 -17.80 -40.92 -4.21
C ASN A 9 -17.80 -39.64 -5.06
N VAL A 10 -18.83 -39.42 -5.89
CA VAL A 10 -18.99 -38.19 -6.66
C VAL A 10 -19.25 -36.99 -5.74
N GLU A 11 -20.10 -37.14 -4.70
CA GLU A 11 -20.33 -36.11 -3.68
C GLU A 11 -19.07 -35.79 -2.86
N LEU A 12 -18.27 -36.80 -2.49
CA LEU A 12 -16.99 -36.59 -1.80
C LEU A 12 -16.00 -35.81 -2.68
N TYR A 13 -15.94 -36.13 -3.97
CA TYR A 13 -15.05 -35.45 -4.92
C TYR A 13 -15.46 -33.99 -5.15
N THR A 14 -16.75 -33.68 -5.28
CA THR A 14 -17.24 -32.31 -5.46
C THR A 14 -17.01 -31.46 -4.21
N ILE A 15 -17.22 -32.03 -3.01
CA ILE A 15 -16.94 -31.35 -1.74
C ILE A 15 -15.44 -31.02 -1.63
N ALA A 16 -14.56 -31.98 -1.92
CA ALA A 16 -13.11 -31.77 -1.86
C ALA A 16 -12.63 -30.71 -2.87
N CYS A 17 -13.15 -30.75 -4.11
CA CYS A 17 -12.84 -29.77 -5.14
C CYS A 17 -13.27 -28.36 -4.72
N HIS A 18 -14.49 -28.21 -4.20
CA HIS A 18 -15.01 -26.94 -3.73
C HIS A 18 -14.25 -26.39 -2.51
N ALA A 19 -13.87 -27.27 -1.58
CA ALA A 19 -13.02 -26.89 -0.44
C ALA A 19 -11.66 -26.37 -0.90
N LYS A 20 -11.01 -27.05 -1.86
CA LYS A 20 -9.74 -26.64 -2.44
C LYS A 20 -9.84 -25.32 -3.20
N GLN A 21 -10.94 -25.09 -3.93
CA GLN A 21 -11.20 -23.83 -4.62
C GLN A 21 -11.33 -22.67 -3.62
N LYS A 22 -12.11 -22.86 -2.55
CA LYS A 22 -12.26 -21.87 -1.47
C LYS A 22 -10.93 -21.58 -0.77
N GLU A 23 -10.14 -22.62 -0.48
CA GLU A 23 -8.81 -22.47 0.09
C GLU A 23 -7.89 -21.65 -0.82
N THR A 24 -7.91 -21.94 -2.12
CA THR A 24 -7.10 -21.22 -3.13
C THR A 24 -7.50 -19.75 -3.19
N LEU A 25 -8.80 -19.46 -3.20
CA LEU A 25 -9.33 -18.10 -3.19
C LEU A 25 -8.92 -17.34 -1.92
N LYS A 26 -9.10 -17.94 -0.74
CA LYS A 26 -8.69 -17.30 0.52
C LYS A 26 -7.19 -17.05 0.56
N ARG A 27 -6.37 -17.97 0.03
CA ARG A 27 -4.92 -17.81 -0.08
C ARG A 27 -4.53 -16.68 -1.05
N SER A 28 -5.24 -16.53 -2.17
CA SER A 28 -4.97 -15.43 -3.11
C SER A 28 -5.32 -14.08 -2.49
N LEU A 29 -6.45 -13.98 -1.76
CA LEU A 29 -6.82 -12.75 -1.03
C LEU A 29 -5.74 -12.33 -0.02
N VAL A 30 -5.27 -13.27 0.80
CA VAL A 30 -4.18 -12.99 1.77
C VAL A 30 -2.91 -12.55 1.05
N SER A 31 -2.59 -13.17 -0.10
CA SER A 31 -1.42 -12.78 -0.90
C SER A 31 -1.56 -11.39 -1.52
N GLU A 32 -2.78 -11.00 -1.89
CA GLU A 32 -3.08 -9.68 -2.44
C GLU A 32 -2.92 -8.58 -1.40
N VAL A 33 -3.48 -8.78 -0.20
CA VAL A 33 -3.26 -7.89 0.95
C VAL A 33 -1.76 -7.70 1.20
N LEU A 34 -1.00 -8.80 1.30
CA LEU A 34 0.45 -8.73 1.53
C LEU A 34 1.21 -8.02 0.42
N ARG A 35 0.79 -8.15 -0.84
CA ARG A 35 1.44 -7.51 -1.97
C ARG A 35 1.23 -6.00 -1.97
N GLY A 36 0.02 -5.55 -1.63
CA GLY A 36 -0.34 -4.14 -1.65
C GLY A 36 0.03 -3.37 -0.37
N MET A 37 0.29 -4.07 0.74
CA MET A 37 0.59 -3.47 2.04
C MET A 37 1.79 -2.51 1.98
N GLN A 38 1.69 -1.39 2.69
CA GLN A 38 2.78 -0.42 2.78
C GLN A 38 4.02 -1.05 3.44
N PRO A 39 5.24 -0.72 2.98
CA PRO A 39 6.47 -1.33 3.50
C PRO A 39 6.61 -1.32 5.03
N PRO A 40 6.27 -0.22 5.76
CA PRO A 40 6.40 -0.19 7.22
C PRO A 40 5.51 -1.21 7.94
N ALA A 41 4.28 -1.43 7.46
CA ALA A 41 3.36 -2.41 8.04
C ALA A 41 3.76 -3.84 7.66
N ARG A 42 4.26 -4.03 6.43
CA ARG A 42 4.59 -5.35 5.87
C ARG A 42 5.75 -6.05 6.56
N VAL A 43 6.76 -5.32 7.05
CA VAL A 43 7.96 -5.91 7.68
C VAL A 43 7.60 -6.77 8.90
N TYR A 44 6.55 -6.40 9.62
CA TYR A 44 6.11 -7.09 10.83
C TYR A 44 5.03 -8.16 10.59
N CYS A 45 4.59 -8.35 9.35
CA CYS A 45 3.48 -9.23 9.02
C CYS A 45 3.94 -10.54 8.36
N ASN A 46 3.86 -11.66 9.09
CA ASN A 46 3.90 -13.00 8.50
C ASN A 46 2.49 -13.42 8.03
N ARG A 47 2.36 -14.31 7.04
CA ARG A 47 1.09 -14.85 6.53
C ARG A 47 0.20 -15.40 7.64
N ILE A 48 0.77 -16.17 8.58
CA ILE A 48 0.01 -16.79 9.67
C ILE A 48 -0.53 -15.73 10.63
N SER A 49 0.34 -14.84 11.13
CA SER A 49 -0.05 -13.74 12.01
C SER A 49 -1.03 -12.77 11.35
N LEU A 50 -0.89 -12.53 10.04
CA LEU A 50 -1.82 -11.71 9.28
C LEU A 50 -3.24 -12.30 9.35
N VAL A 51 -3.39 -13.60 9.12
CA VAL A 51 -4.70 -14.26 9.09
C VAL A 51 -5.31 -14.39 10.50
N LEU A 52 -4.51 -14.73 11.50
CA LEU A 52 -5.00 -15.02 12.85
C LEU A 52 -5.16 -13.78 13.73
N ASP A 53 -4.26 -12.81 13.61
CA ASP A 53 -4.20 -11.67 14.52
C ASP A 53 -4.66 -10.38 13.83
N ILE A 54 -4.07 -10.07 12.67
CA ILE A 54 -4.21 -8.74 12.06
C ILE A 54 -5.54 -8.57 11.33
N LEU A 55 -5.90 -9.46 10.40
CA LEU A 55 -7.12 -9.35 9.61
C LEU A 55 -8.40 -9.36 10.48
N PRO A 56 -8.51 -10.21 11.53
CA PRO A 56 -9.68 -10.19 12.39
C PRO A 56 -9.86 -8.88 13.16
N LEU A 57 -8.77 -8.29 13.63
CA LEU A 57 -8.78 -6.97 14.27
C LEU A 57 -9.09 -5.86 13.27
N LEU A 58 -8.51 -5.93 12.07
CA LEU A 58 -8.72 -4.96 11.00
C LEU A 58 -10.20 -4.90 10.59
N ALA A 59 -10.86 -6.06 10.47
CA ALA A 59 -12.28 -6.17 10.17
C ALA A 59 -13.18 -5.48 11.23
N ILE A 60 -12.67 -5.22 12.45
CA ILE A 60 -13.39 -4.47 13.49
C ILE A 60 -13.03 -2.98 13.42
N ILE A 61 -11.74 -2.66 13.26
CA ILE A 61 -11.21 -1.29 13.24
C ILE A 61 -11.79 -0.48 12.08
N ILE A 62 -11.98 -1.10 10.91
CA ILE A 62 -12.57 -0.44 9.73
C ILE A 62 -14.07 -0.16 9.87
N LEU A 63 -14.71 -0.57 10.98
CA LEU A 63 -16.14 -0.37 11.25
C LEU A 63 -16.38 0.60 12.42
N PRO A 64 -15.84 1.83 12.39
CA PRO A 64 -16.06 2.81 13.44
C PRO A 64 -17.54 3.26 13.48
N PRO A 65 -18.04 3.68 14.66
CA PRO A 65 -19.40 4.19 14.80
C PRO A 65 -19.51 5.63 14.28
N PHE A 66 -19.52 5.81 12.95
CA PHE A 66 -19.72 7.12 12.35
C PHE A 66 -21.19 7.49 12.21
N ARG A 67 -21.53 8.70 12.63
CA ARG A 67 -22.86 9.27 12.40
C ARG A 67 -23.05 9.52 10.89
N PRO A 68 -24.22 9.17 10.32
CA PRO A 68 -24.53 9.41 8.92
C PRO A 68 -24.91 10.89 8.67
N VAL A 69 -24.01 11.80 9.04
CA VAL A 69 -24.17 13.25 8.85
C VAL A 69 -23.07 13.76 7.91
N SER A 70 -23.22 14.97 7.38
CA SER A 70 -22.19 15.56 6.52
C SER A 70 -20.88 15.79 7.31
N LEU A 71 -19.73 15.63 6.65
CA LEU A 71 -18.40 15.87 7.25
C LEU A 71 -18.24 17.25 7.89
N HIS A 72 -19.00 18.24 7.42
CA HIS A 72 -18.97 19.60 7.97
C HIS A 72 -19.45 19.64 9.43
N LEU A 73 -20.34 18.73 9.81
CA LEU A 73 -20.92 18.62 11.14
C LEU A 73 -20.11 17.69 12.08
N TYR A 74 -19.00 17.14 11.59
CA TYR A 74 -18.15 16.27 12.39
C TYR A 74 -17.33 17.11 13.36
N THR A 75 -17.22 16.63 14.60
CA THR A 75 -16.29 17.18 15.58
C THR A 75 -14.84 16.96 15.12
N LYS A 76 -13.89 17.66 15.72
CA LYS A 76 -12.46 17.47 15.41
C LYS A 76 -12.02 16.02 15.67
N GLU A 77 -12.52 15.43 16.74
CA GLU A 77 -12.24 14.04 17.13
C GLU A 77 -12.82 13.03 16.12
N GLU A 78 -14.07 13.24 15.66
CA GLU A 78 -14.68 12.39 14.63
C GLU A 78 -13.88 12.42 13.33
N LYS A 79 -13.38 13.60 12.93
CA LYS A 79 -12.52 13.75 11.75
C LYS A 79 -11.18 13.05 11.92
N GLU A 80 -10.57 13.16 13.09
CA GLU A 80 -9.31 12.46 13.38
C GLU A 80 -9.49 10.94 13.34
N ASN A 81 -10.58 10.43 13.91
CA ASN A 81 -10.93 9.01 13.84
C ASN A 81 -11.16 8.55 12.40
N MET A 82 -11.82 9.35 11.55
CA MET A 82 -11.95 9.10 10.12
C MET A 82 -10.58 8.98 9.45
N LEU A 83 -9.70 9.96 9.66
CA LEU A 83 -8.34 9.95 9.09
C LEU A 83 -7.52 8.74 9.56
N ARG A 84 -7.64 8.34 10.83
CA ARG A 84 -7.00 7.13 11.36
C ARG A 84 -7.46 5.88 10.62
N VAL A 85 -8.77 5.73 10.42
CA VAL A 85 -9.34 4.57 9.70
C VAL A 85 -8.88 4.56 8.24
N VAL A 86 -8.91 5.70 7.57
CA VAL A 86 -8.42 5.86 6.19
C VAL A 86 -6.94 5.50 6.07
N ASN A 87 -6.09 5.99 6.98
CA ASN A 87 -4.67 5.67 6.98
C ASN A 87 -4.42 4.17 7.19
N VAL A 88 -5.12 3.55 8.14
CA VAL A 88 -5.04 2.10 8.39
C VAL A 88 -5.47 1.32 7.14
N MET A 89 -6.57 1.71 6.49
CA MET A 89 -7.01 1.06 5.24
C MET A 89 -5.97 1.19 4.12
N ILE A 90 -5.35 2.36 3.96
CA ILE A 90 -4.26 2.56 2.98
C ILE A 90 -3.05 1.69 3.32
N ASP A 91 -2.67 1.61 4.59
CA ASP A 91 -1.48 0.88 5.03
C ASP A 91 -1.61 -0.63 4.79
N TYR A 92 -2.82 -1.18 4.94
CA TYR A 92 -3.15 -2.58 4.66
C TYR A 92 -3.72 -2.84 3.26
N ASN A 93 -3.69 -1.85 2.36
CA ASN A 93 -4.21 -1.94 1.00
C ASN A 93 -5.67 -2.42 0.92
N LEU A 94 -6.54 -1.78 1.69
CA LEU A 94 -7.97 -1.98 1.65
C LEU A 94 -8.65 -0.76 1.02
N ASN A 95 -9.69 -1.00 0.24
CA ASN A 95 -10.57 0.03 -0.27
C ASN A 95 -12.02 -0.45 -0.34
N TYR A 96 -12.96 0.48 -0.31
CA TYR A 96 -14.35 0.17 -0.69
C TYR A 96 -14.53 0.48 -2.17
N VAL A 97 -15.04 -0.48 -2.94
CA VAL A 97 -15.31 -0.31 -4.38
C VAL A 97 -16.80 -0.45 -4.62
N GLN A 98 -17.35 0.46 -5.43
CA GLN A 98 -18.75 0.43 -5.81
C GLN A 98 -18.96 -0.56 -6.95
N GLU A 99 -19.69 -1.63 -6.66
CA GLU A 99 -20.04 -2.65 -7.63
C GLU A 99 -21.54 -2.62 -7.91
N ARG A 100 -21.91 -2.99 -9.14
CA ARG A 100 -23.31 -3.15 -9.53
C ARG A 100 -23.68 -4.63 -9.43
N THR A 101 -24.56 -4.95 -8.49
CA THR A 101 -25.14 -6.28 -8.33
C THR A 101 -25.93 -6.67 -9.59
N PRO A 102 -26.07 -7.96 -9.94
CA PRO A 102 -26.92 -8.41 -11.05
C PRO A 102 -28.36 -7.86 -11.00
N ASP A 103 -28.88 -7.60 -9.79
CA ASP A 103 -30.19 -6.99 -9.55
C ASP A 103 -30.26 -5.49 -9.88
N GLY A 104 -29.14 -4.89 -10.30
CA GLY A 104 -29.03 -3.48 -10.70
C GLY A 104 -28.78 -2.51 -9.54
N VAL A 105 -28.69 -2.99 -8.31
CA VAL A 105 -28.40 -2.19 -7.11
C VAL A 105 -26.89 -1.94 -6.99
N TYR A 106 -26.49 -0.75 -6.54
CA TYR A 106 -25.10 -0.43 -6.22
C TYR A 106 -24.77 -0.78 -4.78
N VAL A 107 -23.68 -1.51 -4.57
CA VAL A 107 -23.18 -1.90 -3.25
C VAL A 107 -21.70 -1.59 -3.15
N TYR A 108 -21.27 -1.09 -1.99
CA TYR A 108 -19.85 -0.95 -1.68
C TYR A 108 -19.32 -2.23 -1.03
N ASN A 109 -18.41 -2.89 -1.73
CA ASN A 109 -17.71 -4.10 -1.29
C ASN A 109 -16.26 -3.77 -0.93
N LEU A 110 -15.70 -4.52 0.02
CA LEU A 110 -14.32 -4.34 0.43
C LEU A 110 -13.42 -5.06 -0.57
N GLU A 111 -12.40 -4.37 -1.06
CA GLU A 111 -11.42 -4.91 -1.99
C GLU A 111 -10.00 -4.70 -1.44
N PRO A 112 -9.24 -5.79 -1.19
CA PRO A 112 -9.64 -7.20 -1.22
C PRO A 112 -10.66 -7.55 -0.12
N ASN A 113 -11.53 -8.54 -0.37
CA ASN A 113 -12.59 -8.93 0.56
C ASN A 113 -12.06 -9.76 1.74
N ILE A 114 -11.52 -9.08 2.77
CA ILE A 114 -10.94 -9.76 3.95
C ILE A 114 -11.98 -10.48 4.80
N GLU A 115 -13.27 -10.12 4.68
CA GLU A 115 -14.35 -10.75 5.46
C GLU A 115 -14.46 -12.25 5.12
N GLU A 116 -14.19 -12.66 3.89
CA GLU A 116 -14.20 -14.08 3.50
C GLU A 116 -13.11 -14.92 4.20
N VAL A 117 -12.02 -14.28 4.59
CA VAL A 117 -10.91 -14.91 5.31
C VAL A 117 -11.20 -14.98 6.81
N VAL A 118 -11.76 -13.90 7.36
CA VAL A 118 -11.95 -13.71 8.81
C VAL A 118 -13.25 -14.31 9.33
N VAL A 119 -14.31 -14.31 8.52
CA VAL A 119 -15.64 -14.76 8.94
C VAL A 119 -15.74 -16.27 8.73
N PHE A 120 -15.69 -17.01 9.85
CA PHE A 120 -15.82 -18.46 9.87
C PHE A 120 -17.27 -18.94 9.94
N ASP A 121 -18.18 -18.09 10.42
CA ASP A 121 -19.59 -18.42 10.61
C ASP A 121 -20.49 -17.40 9.90
N SER A 122 -21.30 -17.90 8.96
CA SER A 122 -22.26 -17.11 8.19
C SER A 122 -23.44 -16.61 9.03
N GLN A 123 -23.65 -17.14 10.25
CA GLN A 123 -24.77 -16.77 11.13
C GLN A 123 -24.48 -15.49 11.92
N ASN A 124 -23.20 -15.13 12.11
CA ASN A 124 -22.81 -13.95 12.86
C ASN A 124 -22.94 -12.69 11.99
N LYS A 125 -24.12 -12.05 12.06
CA LYS A 125 -24.36 -10.72 11.49
C LYS A 125 -23.48 -9.70 12.22
N ARG A 126 -22.23 -9.54 11.78
CA ARG A 126 -21.37 -8.46 12.25
C ARG A 126 -21.99 -7.12 11.89
N ARG A 127 -21.69 -6.12 12.71
CA ARG A 127 -22.06 -4.73 12.42
C ARG A 127 -21.51 -4.39 11.03
N ALA A 128 -22.34 -3.81 10.17
CA ALA A 128 -21.91 -3.29 8.88
C ALA A 128 -21.98 -1.77 8.88
N LEU A 129 -21.06 -1.12 8.18
CA LEU A 129 -21.15 0.31 7.91
C LEU A 129 -22.32 0.61 6.97
N SER A 130 -22.96 1.77 7.19
CA SER A 130 -23.98 2.29 6.27
C SER A 130 -23.37 2.58 4.89
N TYR A 131 -24.19 2.55 3.85
CA TYR A 131 -23.77 2.85 2.48
C TYR A 131 -23.04 4.21 2.39
N SER A 132 -23.62 5.24 3.00
CA SER A 132 -23.05 6.59 3.02
C SER A 132 -21.67 6.63 3.69
N ASN A 133 -21.48 5.88 4.78
CA ASN A 133 -20.18 5.82 5.45
C ASN A 133 -19.13 5.07 4.61
N LYS A 134 -19.51 3.99 3.92
CA LYS A 134 -18.61 3.28 2.99
C LYS A 134 -18.16 4.18 1.84
N GLN A 135 -19.11 4.89 1.23
CA GLN A 135 -18.82 5.87 0.17
C GLN A 135 -17.89 6.98 0.68
N LEU A 136 -18.14 7.47 1.89
CA LEU A 136 -17.35 8.52 2.50
C LEU A 136 -15.90 8.09 2.70
N ILE A 137 -15.69 6.90 3.26
CA ILE A 137 -14.36 6.32 3.47
C ILE A 137 -13.65 6.07 2.12
N SER A 138 -14.36 5.52 1.13
CA SER A 138 -13.82 5.30 -0.23
C SER A 138 -13.27 6.60 -0.82
N ARG A 139 -14.07 7.67 -0.77
CA ARG A 139 -13.69 8.99 -1.27
C ARG A 139 -12.46 9.53 -0.53
N GLU A 140 -12.42 9.41 0.78
CA GLU A 140 -11.31 9.93 1.59
C GLU A 140 -10.01 9.15 1.34
N ILE A 141 -10.09 7.83 1.12
CA ILE A 141 -8.95 7.00 0.72
C ILE A 141 -8.37 7.47 -0.61
N GLU A 142 -9.21 7.75 -1.62
CA GLU A 142 -8.76 8.24 -2.92
C GLU A 142 -8.08 9.60 -2.80
N LEU A 143 -8.65 10.52 -2.02
CA LEU A 143 -8.08 11.83 -1.77
C LEU A 143 -6.72 11.75 -1.06
N GLU A 144 -6.61 10.90 -0.03
CA GLU A 144 -5.35 10.74 0.71
C GLU A 144 -4.29 10.04 -0.14
N LYS A 145 -4.66 9.06 -0.98
CA LYS A 145 -3.75 8.47 -1.98
C LYS A 145 -3.23 9.51 -2.97
N LEU A 146 -4.10 10.39 -3.46
CA LEU A 146 -3.72 11.47 -4.37
C LEU A 146 -2.75 12.43 -3.68
N ARG A 147 -3.04 12.84 -2.44
CA ARG A 147 -2.18 13.69 -1.63
C ARG A 147 -0.78 13.09 -1.39
N ARG A 148 -0.69 11.80 -1.07
CA ARG A 148 0.59 11.08 -0.91
C ARG A 148 1.38 11.00 -2.23
N CYS A 149 0.68 10.78 -3.34
CA CYS A 149 1.30 10.80 -4.68
C CYS A 149 1.85 12.18 -5.04
N GLU A 150 1.12 13.25 -4.75
CA GLU A 150 1.54 14.64 -5.00
C GLU A 150 2.77 15.01 -4.17
N THR A 151 2.79 14.65 -2.88
CA THR A 151 3.97 14.89 -2.03
C THR A 151 5.20 14.13 -2.50
N ALA A 152 5.04 12.86 -2.93
CA ALA A 152 6.14 12.09 -3.50
C ALA A 152 6.68 12.72 -4.80
N LYS A 153 5.80 13.23 -5.68
CA LYS A 153 6.19 13.94 -6.91
C LYS A 153 6.94 15.24 -6.60
N ALA A 154 6.45 16.04 -5.66
CA ALA A 154 7.09 17.28 -5.25
C ALA A 154 8.49 17.04 -4.66
N ALA A 155 8.65 15.99 -3.83
CA ALA A 155 9.94 15.59 -3.26
C ALA A 155 10.94 15.11 -4.33
N ASN A 156 10.47 14.46 -5.38
CA ASN A 156 11.34 14.05 -6.49
C ASN A 156 11.73 15.24 -7.37
N GLN A 157 10.82 16.19 -7.61
CA GLN A 157 11.13 17.41 -8.35
C GLN A 157 12.17 18.29 -7.64
N SER A 158 12.10 18.41 -6.31
CA SER A 158 13.09 19.17 -5.54
C SER A 158 14.47 18.49 -5.53
N LYS A 159 14.54 17.15 -5.51
CA LYS A 159 15.79 16.40 -5.67
C LYS A 159 16.39 16.57 -7.07
N GLN A 160 15.58 16.55 -8.12
CA GLN A 160 16.04 16.75 -9.50
C GLN A 160 16.66 18.15 -9.68
N GLN A 161 16.00 19.19 -9.13
CA GLN A 161 16.52 20.57 -9.17
C GLN A 161 17.82 20.76 -8.35
N ALA A 162 18.04 19.96 -7.31
CA ALA A 162 19.30 19.98 -6.55
C ALA A 162 20.45 19.32 -7.34
N VAL A 163 20.19 18.21 -8.06
CA VAL A 163 21.18 17.52 -8.90
C VAL A 163 21.58 18.38 -10.12
N ASP A 164 20.63 19.07 -10.75
CA ASP A 164 20.91 19.98 -11.87
C ASP A 164 21.72 21.23 -11.47
N LYS A 165 21.69 21.62 -10.19
CA LYS A 165 22.53 22.70 -9.64
C LYS A 165 23.96 22.24 -9.34
N VAL A 166 24.17 20.96 -9.03
CA VAL A 166 25.53 20.39 -8.86
C VAL A 166 26.21 20.18 -10.22
N GLY A 167 25.46 19.76 -11.26
CA GLY A 167 26.00 19.60 -12.61
C GLY A 167 26.32 20.90 -13.37
N LYS A 168 25.84 22.07 -12.90
CA LYS A 168 26.12 23.38 -13.49
C LYS A 168 27.31 24.12 -12.88
N GLN A 169 27.97 23.58 -11.85
CA GLN A 169 29.21 24.17 -11.30
C GLN A 169 30.49 23.69 -12.00
N GLU A 170 30.43 22.74 -12.95
CA GLU A 170 31.61 22.29 -13.71
C GLU A 170 31.86 23.05 -15.03
N LYS A 171 31.09 24.09 -15.35
CA LYS A 171 31.30 24.84 -16.61
C LYS A 171 31.17 26.35 -16.46
N GLN A 172 31.97 26.94 -15.58
CA GLN A 172 32.39 28.34 -15.72
C GLN A 172 33.59 28.64 -14.81
N THR A 173 34.80 28.59 -15.37
CA THR A 173 35.89 29.52 -15.03
C THR A 173 36.91 29.52 -16.14
N LYS A 174 36.74 30.43 -17.10
CA LYS A 174 37.85 30.93 -17.92
C LYS A 174 38.57 32.01 -17.11
N GLY A 175 39.87 31.82 -16.91
CA GLY A 175 40.86 32.87 -16.68
C GLY A 175 40.80 33.62 -15.36
N ASN A 176 41.64 33.23 -14.40
CA ASN A 176 42.75 34.08 -13.94
C ASN A 176 43.64 33.32 -12.95
N ASP A 177 44.94 33.46 -13.14
CA ASP A 177 46.02 32.86 -12.38
C ASP A 177 45.85 33.07 -10.87
N SER A 178 45.84 31.98 -10.09
CA SER A 178 46.56 31.90 -8.82
C SER A 178 46.44 30.50 -8.21
N GLN A 179 47.59 29.86 -8.04
CA GLN A 179 47.86 28.69 -7.19
C GLN A 179 46.99 27.43 -7.42
N LEU A 180 47.46 26.54 -8.28
CA LEU A 180 46.97 25.15 -8.30
C LEU A 180 47.36 24.43 -6.98
N PRO A 181 46.48 23.59 -6.41
CA PRO A 181 46.76 22.81 -5.22
C PRO A 181 48.01 21.92 -5.35
N ASN A 182 48.78 21.84 -4.27
CA ASN A 182 50.12 21.20 -4.21
C ASN A 182 50.14 19.73 -4.72
N HIS A 183 49.04 18.99 -4.57
CA HIS A 183 48.92 17.59 -5.00
C HIS A 183 48.70 17.41 -6.52
N LEU A 184 48.45 18.51 -7.25
CA LEU A 184 48.28 18.53 -8.72
C LEU A 184 49.52 19.08 -9.44
N GLN A 185 50.53 19.52 -8.70
CA GLN A 185 51.73 20.13 -9.27
C GLN A 185 52.73 19.03 -9.65
N LYS A 186 52.91 18.82 -10.97
CA LYS A 186 53.87 17.83 -11.48
C LYS A 186 55.30 18.32 -11.23
N LEU A 187 56.09 17.53 -10.50
CA LEU A 187 57.50 17.79 -10.26
C LEU A 187 58.26 17.74 -11.59
N GLN A 188 58.86 18.87 -11.99
CA GLN A 188 59.77 18.91 -13.13
C GLN A 188 61.20 18.64 -12.67
N VAL A 189 61.92 17.83 -13.44
CA VAL A 189 63.33 17.48 -13.16
C VAL A 189 64.21 18.68 -13.45
N LYS A 190 64.98 19.13 -12.45
CA LYS A 190 65.95 20.22 -12.59
C LYS A 190 67.05 19.77 -13.56
N LYS A 191 67.13 20.41 -14.73
CA LYS A 191 68.23 20.15 -15.68
C LYS A 191 69.53 20.65 -15.05
N VAL A 192 70.48 19.74 -14.93
CA VAL A 192 71.85 20.05 -14.51
C VAL A 192 72.66 20.22 -15.79
N ASP A 193 73.19 21.41 -16.02
CA ASP A 193 74.09 21.65 -17.14
C ASP A 193 75.44 20.99 -16.84
N VAL A 194 75.77 19.96 -17.62
CA VAL A 194 77.10 19.35 -17.59
C VAL A 194 78.03 20.24 -18.41
N ALA A 195 78.90 20.98 -17.71
CA ALA A 195 80.00 21.69 -18.34
C ALA A 195 80.94 20.67 -19.02
N LYS A 196 81.08 20.78 -20.34
CA LYS A 196 82.09 20.05 -21.11
C LYS A 196 83.43 20.79 -21.02
N ALA A 197 84.47 20.06 -20.64
CA ALA A 197 85.86 20.40 -20.95
C ALA A 197 86.20 19.90 -22.36
#